data_AF-A0A250FU47-F1
#
_entry.id   AF-A0A250FU47-F1
#
_cell.length_a   1.000
_cell.length_b   1.000
_cell.length_c   1.000
_cell.angle_alpha   90.00
_cell.angle_beta   90.00
_cell.angle_gamma   90.00
#
_symmetry.space_group_name_H-M   'P 1'
#
loop_
_entity.id
_entity.type
_entity.pdbx_description
1 polymer ?
#
loop_
_entity_poly.entity_id
_entity_poly.type
_entity_poly.pdbx_seq_one_letter_code
_entity_poly.pdbx_strand_id
1 'polypeptide(L)'
;MEGIKDFTAYEICDLIRVRNLGEPDMLKILKEYTEGYDLELLEALYKEVETYIGIEKDEMRGKISKEEIDDKIKEYKELEKELPVLDMSFISKIDPKAKATPRLDLEQLFFPFEFFSVYQFQKMIISKIKEKRQKNNQEEIQGTILDFSEDKLEVKTNLVILQKLGIFDYLIKEHQLSINKIASLLSSILGVSTTTLQSYINPMLSLNTESKNAPTEKHINKAMQILRQLDIKIKEGK
;
A
#
# COMPACT_ATOMS: atom_id res chain seq x y z
N MET A 1 -26.36 -22.89 -10.56
CA MET A 1 -26.56 -21.46 -10.28
C MET A 1 -26.49 -20.77 -11.62
N GLU A 2 -27.65 -20.37 -12.15
CA GLU A 2 -27.74 -19.44 -13.28
C GLU A 2 -27.00 -18.13 -12.92
N GLY A 3 -26.50 -17.43 -13.94
CA GLY A 3 -25.31 -16.56 -13.89
C GLY A 3 -25.24 -15.60 -12.70
N ILE A 4 -24.22 -15.77 -11.85
CA ILE A 4 -23.90 -14.85 -10.75
C ILE A 4 -23.50 -13.47 -11.28
N LYS A 5 -23.07 -13.38 -12.55
CA LYS A 5 -22.71 -12.12 -13.22
C LYS A 5 -23.85 -11.11 -13.33
N ASP A 6 -25.10 -11.55 -13.29
CA ASP A 6 -26.25 -10.64 -13.41
C ASP A 6 -26.67 -10.05 -12.05
N PHE A 7 -26.08 -10.54 -10.96
CA PHE A 7 -26.39 -10.06 -9.61
C PHE A 7 -25.56 -8.84 -9.29
N THR A 8 -26.13 -7.90 -8.56
CA THR A 8 -25.40 -6.81 -7.91
C THR A 8 -24.58 -7.33 -6.73
N ALA A 9 -23.57 -6.55 -6.31
CA ALA A 9 -22.82 -6.86 -5.09
C ALA A 9 -23.72 -6.97 -3.85
N TYR A 10 -24.79 -6.18 -3.78
CA TYR A 10 -25.78 -6.24 -2.71
C TYR A 10 -26.52 -7.58 -2.70
N GLU A 11 -27.03 -8.02 -3.86
CA GLU A 11 -27.74 -9.30 -3.99
C GLU A 11 -26.82 -10.50 -3.70
N ILE A 12 -25.53 -10.39 -4.04
CA ILE A 12 -24.52 -11.39 -3.66
C ILE A 12 -24.35 -11.45 -2.15
N CYS A 13 -24.23 -10.29 -1.49
CA CYS A 13 -24.11 -10.24 -0.03
C CYS A 13 -25.36 -10.79 0.67
N ASP A 14 -26.56 -10.45 0.19
CA ASP A 14 -27.81 -11.01 0.68
C ASP A 14 -27.88 -12.52 0.48
N LEU A 15 -27.49 -13.01 -0.69
CA LEU A 15 -27.43 -14.44 -0.96
C LEU A 15 -26.50 -15.16 0.02
N ILE A 16 -25.30 -14.60 0.25
CA ILE A 16 -24.30 -15.15 1.18
C ILE A 16 -24.83 -15.14 2.61
N ARG A 17 -25.43 -14.02 3.04
CA ARG A 17 -25.99 -13.85 4.38
C ARG A 17 -27.17 -14.79 4.63
N VAL A 18 -28.20 -14.71 3.79
CA VAL A 18 -29.48 -15.40 3.99
C VAL A 18 -29.34 -16.91 3.79
N ARG A 19 -28.53 -17.36 2.82
CA ARG A 19 -28.32 -18.79 2.58
C ARG A 19 -27.16 -19.39 3.37
N ASN A 20 -26.45 -18.58 4.16
CA ASN A 20 -25.29 -18.99 4.93
C ASN A 20 -24.30 -19.81 4.08
N LEU A 21 -23.87 -19.23 2.95
CA LEU A 21 -23.04 -19.94 1.97
C LEU A 21 -21.69 -20.32 2.57
N GLY A 22 -21.22 -21.52 2.24
CA GLY A 22 -19.90 -22.01 2.63
C GLY A 22 -18.77 -21.43 1.77
N GLU A 23 -17.53 -21.55 2.27
CA GLU A 23 -16.34 -21.03 1.57
C GLU A 23 -16.20 -21.48 0.11
N PRO A 24 -16.48 -22.75 -0.28
CA PRO A 24 -16.36 -23.17 -1.68
C PRO A 24 -17.29 -22.40 -2.62
N ASP A 25 -18.53 -22.16 -2.20
CA ASP A 25 -19.52 -21.42 -2.99
C ASP A 25 -19.15 -19.95 -3.08
N MET A 26 -18.72 -19.36 -1.97
CA MET A 26 -18.20 -18.00 -1.93
C MET A 26 -16.97 -17.80 -2.83
N LEU A 27 -16.05 -18.78 -2.90
CA LEU A 27 -14.91 -18.73 -3.81
C LEU A 27 -15.33 -18.75 -5.27
N LYS A 28 -16.36 -19.54 -5.59
CA LYS A 28 -16.91 -19.62 -6.94
C LYS A 28 -17.55 -18.29 -7.35
N ILE A 29 -18.40 -17.73 -6.48
CA ILE A 29 -19.00 -16.40 -6.65
C ILE A 29 -17.90 -15.35 -6.86
N LEU A 30 -16.90 -15.32 -5.97
CA LEU A 30 -15.81 -14.35 -6.04
C LEU A 30 -15.08 -14.43 -7.38
N LYS A 31 -14.75 -15.64 -7.82
CA LYS A 31 -14.05 -15.87 -9.10
C LYS A 31 -14.88 -15.43 -10.30
N GLU A 32 -16.17 -15.74 -10.30
CA GLU A 32 -17.08 -15.44 -11.41
C GLU A 32 -17.38 -13.93 -11.51
N TYR A 33 -17.67 -13.29 -10.38
CA TYR A 33 -18.02 -11.87 -10.29
C TYR A 33 -16.84 -10.95 -10.59
N THR A 34 -15.63 -11.34 -10.19
CA THR A 34 -14.41 -10.55 -10.41
C THR A 34 -13.63 -10.99 -11.64
N GLU A 35 -14.27 -11.72 -12.56
CA GLU A 35 -13.68 -12.15 -13.83
C GLU A 35 -12.31 -12.83 -13.69
N GLY A 36 -12.19 -13.73 -12.72
CA GLY A 36 -10.93 -14.43 -12.45
C GLY A 36 -9.99 -13.68 -11.51
N TYR A 37 -10.54 -12.93 -10.54
CA TYR A 37 -9.80 -12.16 -9.55
C TYR A 37 -9.04 -10.97 -10.15
N ASP A 38 -9.71 -10.23 -11.04
CA ASP A 38 -9.25 -8.91 -11.45
C ASP A 38 -9.14 -7.98 -10.23
N LEU A 39 -8.06 -7.20 -10.16
CA LEU A 39 -7.73 -6.42 -8.97
C LEU A 39 -8.71 -5.24 -8.78
N GLU A 40 -9.07 -4.55 -9.84
CA GLU A 40 -9.99 -3.40 -9.77
C GLU A 40 -11.38 -3.87 -9.34
N LEU A 41 -11.85 -4.98 -9.93
CA LEU A 41 -13.13 -5.57 -9.55
C LEU A 41 -13.14 -6.12 -8.11
N LEU A 42 -12.02 -6.69 -7.63
CA LEU A 42 -11.88 -7.12 -6.24
C LEU A 42 -11.97 -5.93 -5.27
N GLU A 43 -11.29 -4.82 -5.57
CA GLU A 43 -11.29 -3.62 -4.74
C GLU A 43 -12.65 -2.91 -4.76
N ALA A 44 -13.32 -2.88 -5.92
CA ALA A 44 -14.68 -2.39 -6.03
C ALA A 44 -15.64 -3.24 -5.20
N LEU A 45 -15.61 -4.57 -5.37
CA LEU A 45 -16.44 -5.49 -4.60
C LEU A 45 -16.20 -5.34 -3.10
N TYR A 46 -14.95 -5.21 -2.64
CA TYR A 46 -14.64 -5.00 -1.23
C TYR A 46 -15.40 -3.80 -0.63
N LYS A 47 -15.41 -2.66 -1.33
CA LYS A 47 -16.11 -1.44 -0.88
C LYS A 47 -17.62 -1.62 -0.85
N GLU A 48 -18.17 -2.32 -1.83
CA GLU A 48 -19.60 -2.66 -1.88
C GLU A 48 -19.99 -3.57 -0.70
N VAL A 49 -19.16 -4.57 -0.36
CA VAL A 49 -19.38 -5.43 0.82
C VAL A 49 -19.32 -4.62 2.13
N GLU A 50 -18.37 -3.69 2.28
CA GLU A 50 -18.32 -2.79 3.44
C GLU A 50 -19.58 -1.93 3.55
N THR A 51 -20.05 -1.40 2.43
CA THR A 51 -21.25 -0.56 2.36
C THR A 51 -22.50 -1.36 2.74
N TYR A 52 -22.63 -2.57 2.19
CA TYR A 52 -23.70 -3.51 2.53
C TYR A 52 -23.76 -3.80 4.04
N ILE A 53 -22.62 -4.17 4.64
CA ILE A 53 -22.53 -4.45 6.08
C ILE A 53 -22.98 -3.22 6.88
N GLY A 54 -22.55 -2.02 6.48
CA GLY A 54 -22.94 -0.77 7.14
C GLY A 54 -24.45 -0.53 7.11
N ILE A 55 -25.05 -0.61 5.91
CA ILE A 55 -26.49 -0.38 5.70
C ILE A 55 -27.32 -1.35 6.53
N GLU A 56 -27.08 -2.65 6.37
CA GLU A 56 -27.88 -3.69 7.03
C GLU A 56 -27.73 -3.64 8.56
N LYS A 57 -26.52 -3.34 9.07
CA LYS A 57 -26.33 -3.15 10.51
C LYS A 57 -27.11 -1.96 11.05
N ASP A 58 -27.13 -0.84 10.33
CA ASP A 58 -27.86 0.34 10.75
C ASP A 58 -29.38 0.11 10.68
N GLU A 59 -29.87 -0.60 9.66
CA GLU A 59 -31.27 -1.02 9.58
C GLU A 59 -31.69 -1.94 10.74
N MET A 60 -30.88 -2.96 11.05
CA MET A 60 -31.17 -3.86 12.16
C MET A 60 -31.13 -3.13 13.51
N ARG A 61 -30.15 -2.24 13.71
CA ARG A 61 -30.08 -1.40 14.92
C ARG A 61 -31.28 -0.47 15.05
N GLY A 62 -31.76 0.09 13.94
CA GLY A 62 -32.94 0.96 13.93
C GLY A 62 -34.24 0.26 14.35
N LYS A 63 -34.28 -1.07 14.28
CA LYS A 63 -35.42 -1.89 14.71
C LYS A 63 -35.40 -2.22 16.20
N ILE A 64 -34.26 -2.01 16.88
CA ILE A 64 -34.10 -2.33 18.31
C ILE A 64 -34.53 -1.13 19.15
N SER A 65 -35.51 -1.34 20.03
CA SER A 65 -35.96 -0.33 20.99
C SER A 65 -35.00 -0.19 22.17
N LYS A 66 -35.10 0.92 22.90
CA LYS A 66 -34.28 1.16 24.09
C LYS A 66 -34.62 0.17 25.20
N GLU A 67 -35.89 -0.15 25.34
CA GLU A 67 -36.41 -1.11 26.31
C GLU A 67 -35.80 -2.50 26.09
N GLU A 68 -35.72 -2.96 24.82
CA GLU A 68 -35.09 -4.24 24.48
C GLU A 68 -33.59 -4.28 24.81
N ILE A 69 -32.89 -3.16 24.68
CA ILE A 69 -31.47 -3.04 25.07
C ILE A 69 -31.33 -3.17 26.59
N ASP A 70 -32.16 -2.46 27.35
CA ASP A 70 -32.11 -2.48 28.81
C ASP A 70 -32.44 -3.89 29.36
N ASP A 71 -33.43 -4.57 28.76
CA ASP A 71 -33.79 -5.95 29.10
C ASP A 71 -32.65 -6.92 28.81
N LYS A 72 -32.01 -6.82 27.64
CA LYS A 72 -30.84 -7.67 27.30
C LYS A 72 -29.66 -7.43 28.23
N ILE A 73 -29.40 -6.19 28.62
CA ILE A 73 -28.35 -5.86 29.58
C ILE A 73 -28.63 -6.51 30.95
N LYS A 74 -29.91 -6.50 31.37
CA LYS A 74 -30.31 -7.12 32.63
C LYS A 74 -30.14 -8.64 32.58
N GLU A 75 -30.55 -9.28 31.48
CA GLU A 75 -30.35 -10.71 31.25
C GLU A 75 -28.87 -11.11 31.37
N TYR A 76 -27.96 -10.35 30.75
CA TYR A 76 -26.52 -10.60 30.85
C TYR A 76 -26.00 -10.53 32.29
N LYS A 77 -26.48 -9.56 33.08
CA LYS A 77 -26.10 -9.41 34.49
C LYS A 77 -26.63 -10.57 35.34
N GLU A 78 -27.87 -11.00 35.10
CA GLU A 78 -28.47 -12.14 35.81
C GLU A 78 -27.74 -13.45 35.48
N LEU A 79 -27.24 -13.59 34.25
CA LEU A 79 -26.46 -14.74 33.79
C LEU A 79 -24.95 -14.65 34.14
N GLU A 80 -24.52 -13.61 34.86
CA GLU A 80 -23.11 -13.33 35.17
C GLU A 80 -22.20 -13.32 33.92
N LYS A 81 -22.72 -12.92 32.76
CA LYS A 81 -21.98 -12.80 31.50
C LYS A 81 -21.43 -11.40 31.31
N GLU A 82 -20.23 -11.30 30.74
CA GLU A 82 -19.68 -10.02 30.32
C GLU A 82 -20.46 -9.45 29.13
N LEU A 83 -20.77 -8.16 29.20
CA LEU A 83 -21.41 -7.46 28.08
C LEU A 83 -20.41 -7.29 26.95
N PRO A 84 -20.82 -7.51 25.69
CA PRO A 84 -19.94 -7.27 24.56
C PRO A 84 -19.76 -5.77 24.37
N VAL A 85 -18.51 -5.31 24.39
CA VAL A 85 -18.13 -3.88 24.29
C VAL A 85 -17.10 -3.71 23.19
N LEU A 86 -17.31 -2.69 22.36
CA LEU A 86 -16.35 -2.22 21.37
C LEU A 86 -15.26 -1.41 22.08
N ASP A 87 -14.00 -1.80 21.85
CA ASP A 87 -12.86 -1.01 22.28
C ASP A 87 -12.74 0.26 21.43
N MET A 88 -12.89 1.41 22.08
CA MET A 88 -12.81 2.73 21.46
C MET A 88 -11.46 3.42 21.78
N SER A 89 -10.47 2.68 22.28
CA SER A 89 -9.14 3.20 22.65
C SER A 89 -8.46 3.97 21.51
N PHE A 90 -8.74 3.62 20.25
CA PHE A 90 -8.22 4.31 19.07
C PHE A 90 -8.63 5.80 19.00
N ILE A 91 -9.76 6.20 19.59
CA ILE A 91 -10.21 7.60 19.59
C ILE A 91 -9.18 8.49 20.29
N SER A 92 -8.61 8.03 21.41
CA SER A 92 -7.58 8.78 22.14
C SER A 92 -6.26 8.94 21.38
N LYS A 93 -6.02 8.12 20.35
CA LYS A 93 -4.87 8.25 19.44
C LYS A 93 -5.08 9.33 18.39
N ILE A 94 -6.34 9.62 18.04
CA ILE A 94 -6.73 10.62 17.04
C ILE A 94 -6.91 11.98 17.71
N ASP A 95 -7.57 12.01 18.87
CA ASP A 95 -7.73 13.20 19.71
C ASP A 95 -7.36 12.87 21.17
N PRO A 96 -6.20 13.33 21.66
CA PRO A 96 -5.76 13.11 23.04
C PRO A 96 -6.71 13.65 24.11
N LYS A 97 -7.62 14.58 23.76
CA LYS A 97 -8.61 15.16 24.67
C LYS A 97 -9.93 14.38 24.68
N ALA A 98 -10.17 13.51 23.71
CA ALA A 98 -11.37 12.69 23.65
C ALA A 98 -11.24 11.50 24.61
N LYS A 99 -12.21 11.37 25.53
CA LYS A 99 -12.29 10.20 26.41
C LYS A 99 -12.77 8.98 25.61
N ALA A 100 -11.95 7.95 25.54
CA ALA A 100 -12.35 6.65 25.00
C ALA A 100 -13.34 6.00 25.96
N THR A 101 -14.64 6.17 25.69
CA THR A 101 -15.68 5.43 26.40
C THR A 101 -16.02 4.16 25.60
N PRO A 102 -15.93 2.97 26.22
CA PRO A 102 -16.40 1.73 25.59
C PRO A 102 -17.85 1.88 25.15
N ARG A 103 -18.18 1.36 23.97
CA ARG A 103 -19.56 1.36 23.44
C ARG A 103 -20.09 -0.06 23.39
N LEU A 104 -21.35 -0.25 23.77
CA LEU A 104 -22.01 -1.55 23.70
C LEU A 104 -22.00 -2.05 22.25
N ASP A 105 -21.54 -3.28 22.05
CA ASP A 105 -21.56 -3.91 20.73
C ASP A 105 -22.95 -4.52 20.48
N LEU A 106 -23.83 -3.73 19.85
CA LEU A 106 -25.20 -4.16 19.57
C LEU A 106 -25.27 -5.37 18.63
N GLU A 107 -24.30 -5.54 17.74
CA GLU A 107 -24.29 -6.70 16.86
C GLU A 107 -24.02 -7.98 17.65
N GLN A 108 -22.98 -7.98 18.47
CA GLN A 108 -22.67 -9.14 19.31
C GLN A 108 -23.77 -9.42 20.35
N LEU A 109 -24.46 -8.37 20.80
CA LEU A 109 -25.52 -8.49 21.79
C LEU A 109 -26.81 -9.10 21.22
N PHE A 110 -27.20 -8.73 20.00
CA PHE A 110 -28.50 -9.10 19.42
C PHE A 110 -28.42 -10.06 18.24
N PHE A 111 -27.36 -9.98 17.44
CA PHE A 111 -27.25 -10.72 16.17
C PHE A 111 -25.79 -11.17 15.89
N PRO A 112 -25.15 -11.92 16.81
CA PRO A 112 -23.71 -12.21 16.77
C PRO A 112 -23.23 -13.02 15.57
N PHE A 113 -24.13 -13.72 14.87
CA PHE A 113 -23.81 -14.58 13.72
C PHE A 113 -24.42 -14.09 12.41
N GLU A 114 -25.22 -13.03 12.42
CA GLU A 114 -25.99 -12.60 11.26
C GLU A 114 -25.08 -12.26 10.07
N PHE A 115 -23.99 -11.53 10.31
CA PHE A 115 -23.05 -11.12 9.27
C PHE A 115 -21.84 -12.04 9.13
N PHE A 116 -21.81 -13.18 9.85
CA PHE A 116 -20.63 -14.05 9.92
C PHE A 116 -20.11 -14.44 8.53
N SER A 117 -20.99 -14.92 7.66
CA SER A 117 -20.62 -15.39 6.32
C SER A 117 -20.22 -14.26 5.39
N VAL A 118 -20.80 -13.07 5.57
CA VAL A 118 -20.40 -11.85 4.84
C VAL A 118 -19.02 -11.36 5.30
N TYR A 119 -18.70 -11.44 6.59
CA TYR A 119 -17.34 -11.17 7.08
C TYR A 119 -16.32 -12.19 6.58
N GLN A 120 -16.69 -13.47 6.47
CA GLN A 120 -15.82 -14.46 5.84
C GLN A 120 -15.57 -14.10 4.37
N PHE A 121 -16.61 -13.77 3.62
CA PHE A 121 -16.48 -13.33 2.24
C PHE A 121 -15.57 -12.10 2.10
N GLN A 122 -15.77 -11.09 2.95
CA GLN A 122 -14.92 -9.90 3.00
C GLN A 122 -13.45 -10.25 3.25
N LYS A 123 -13.16 -11.15 4.20
CA LYS A 123 -11.79 -11.63 4.47
C LYS A 123 -11.18 -12.34 3.26
N MET A 124 -11.97 -13.11 2.52
CA MET A 124 -11.53 -13.78 1.30
C MET A 124 -11.14 -12.78 0.21
N ILE A 125 -11.95 -11.73 0.02
CA ILE A 125 -11.64 -10.63 -0.91
C ILE A 125 -10.32 -9.96 -0.53
N ILE A 126 -10.15 -9.58 0.74
CA ILE A 126 -8.90 -8.97 1.24
C ILE A 126 -7.69 -9.88 0.97
N SER A 127 -7.83 -11.18 1.23
CA SER A 127 -6.77 -12.16 0.98
C SER A 127 -6.36 -12.18 -0.50
N LYS A 128 -7.33 -12.18 -1.42
CA LYS A 128 -7.07 -12.17 -2.87
C LYS A 128 -6.44 -10.87 -3.35
N ILE A 129 -6.87 -9.71 -2.83
CA ILE A 129 -6.23 -8.41 -3.11
C ILE A 129 -4.76 -8.45 -2.69
N LYS A 130 -4.45 -8.96 -1.48
CA LYS A 130 -3.07 -9.09 -1.00
C LYS A 130 -2.23 -10.00 -1.90
N GLU A 131 -2.77 -11.14 -2.31
CA GLU A 131 -2.10 -12.09 -3.22
C GLU A 131 -1.76 -11.42 -4.57
N LYS A 132 -2.72 -10.69 -5.16
CA LYS A 132 -2.54 -10.02 -6.44
C LYS A 132 -1.52 -8.89 -6.37
N ARG A 133 -1.57 -8.06 -5.33
CA ARG A 133 -0.57 -6.99 -5.13
C ARG A 133 0.85 -7.53 -4.94
N GLN A 134 1.01 -8.68 -4.25
CA GLN A 134 2.32 -9.32 -4.12
C GLN A 134 2.85 -9.85 -5.45
N LYS A 135 1.99 -10.44 -6.29
CA LYS A 135 2.36 -10.91 -7.64
C LYS A 135 2.71 -9.75 -8.56
N ASN A 136 1.91 -8.69 -8.59
CA ASN A 136 2.20 -7.50 -9.40
C ASN A 136 3.52 -6.86 -9.00
N ASN A 137 3.83 -6.77 -7.71
CA ASN A 137 5.13 -6.28 -7.25
C ASN A 137 6.30 -7.19 -7.67
N GLN A 138 6.10 -8.50 -7.74
CA GLN A 138 7.13 -9.44 -8.23
C GLN A 138 7.33 -9.34 -9.75
N GLU A 139 6.25 -9.13 -10.51
CA GLU A 139 6.28 -8.94 -11.96
C GLU A 139 6.87 -7.57 -12.35
N GLU A 140 6.60 -6.49 -11.60
CA GLU A 140 7.27 -5.18 -11.76
C GLU A 140 8.77 -5.25 -11.46
N ILE A 141 9.20 -6.09 -10.52
CA ILE A 141 10.64 -6.31 -10.24
C ILE A 141 11.32 -7.09 -11.37
N GLN A 142 10.58 -7.88 -12.15
CA GLN A 142 11.07 -8.61 -13.32
C GLN A 142 11.03 -7.78 -14.62
N GLY A 143 11.21 -6.46 -14.53
CA GLY A 143 11.44 -5.61 -15.69
C GLY A 143 12.53 -6.16 -16.60
N THR A 144 12.41 -5.90 -17.91
CA THR A 144 13.39 -6.28 -18.93
C THR A 144 14.80 -6.00 -18.43
N ILE A 145 15.66 -7.02 -18.38
CA ILE A 145 17.07 -6.83 -18.01
C ILE A 145 17.71 -5.98 -19.11
N LEU A 146 18.02 -4.73 -18.77
CA LEU A 146 18.76 -3.83 -19.63
C LEU A 146 20.25 -3.92 -19.29
N ASP A 147 21.04 -4.36 -20.26
CA ASP A 147 22.49 -4.36 -20.16
C ASP A 147 23.07 -3.07 -20.76
N PHE A 148 23.67 -2.24 -19.90
CA PHE A 148 24.34 -1.00 -20.31
C PHE A 148 25.86 -1.16 -20.42
N SER A 149 26.40 -2.38 -20.28
CA SER A 149 27.85 -2.62 -20.29
C SER A 149 28.50 -2.46 -21.66
N GLU A 150 27.74 -2.63 -22.75
CA GLU A 150 28.22 -2.43 -24.13
C GLU A 150 28.51 -0.95 -24.43
N ASP A 151 27.77 -0.04 -23.79
CA ASP A 151 28.04 1.39 -23.84
C ASP A 151 29.17 1.71 -22.85
N LYS A 152 30.38 2.00 -23.34
CA LYS A 152 31.45 2.57 -22.51
C LYS A 152 31.02 3.94 -21.97
N LEU A 153 30.34 3.92 -20.84
CA LEU A 153 29.84 5.10 -20.16
C LEU A 153 31.00 5.97 -19.68
N GLU A 154 30.96 7.24 -20.08
CA GLU A 154 31.90 8.22 -19.58
C GLU A 154 31.74 8.39 -18.07
N VAL A 155 32.85 8.53 -17.34
CA VAL A 155 32.87 8.66 -15.87
C VAL A 155 31.91 9.75 -15.38
N LYS A 156 31.87 10.88 -16.09
CA LYS A 156 30.96 11.99 -15.77
C LYS A 156 29.48 11.61 -15.88
N THR A 157 29.10 10.74 -16.83
CA THR A 157 27.72 10.24 -16.95
C THR A 157 27.36 9.37 -15.75
N ASN A 158 28.26 8.48 -15.31
CA ASN A 158 28.06 7.67 -14.11
C ASN A 158 27.88 8.55 -12.87
N LEU A 159 28.69 9.61 -12.73
CA LEU A 159 28.53 10.54 -11.62
C LEU A 159 27.20 11.29 -11.66
N VAL A 160 26.71 11.71 -12.84
CA VAL A 160 25.40 12.36 -12.96
C VAL A 160 24.27 11.40 -12.57
N ILE A 161 24.34 10.13 -12.96
CA ILE A 161 23.39 9.11 -12.52
C ILE A 161 23.34 9.06 -10.99
N LEU A 162 24.50 8.94 -10.33
CA LEU A 162 24.59 8.89 -8.87
C LEU A 162 24.03 10.16 -8.21
N GLN A 163 24.33 11.33 -8.77
CA GLN A 163 23.80 12.61 -8.28
C GLN A 163 22.27 12.66 -8.38
N LYS A 164 21.70 12.30 -9.54
CA LYS A 164 20.25 12.37 -9.78
C LYS A 164 19.47 11.33 -8.95
N LEU A 165 20.09 10.21 -8.61
CA LEU A 165 19.55 9.22 -7.67
C LEU A 165 19.65 9.67 -6.20
N GLY A 166 20.22 10.85 -5.91
CA GLY A 166 20.36 11.38 -4.56
C GLY A 166 21.44 10.71 -3.72
N ILE A 167 22.33 9.93 -4.34
CA ILE A 167 23.37 9.18 -3.61
C ILE A 167 24.37 10.13 -2.95
N PHE A 168 24.76 11.23 -3.61
CA PHE A 168 25.66 12.21 -3.01
C PHE A 168 25.00 12.88 -1.80
N ASP A 169 23.74 13.29 -1.92
CA ASP A 169 22.98 13.88 -0.80
C ASP A 169 22.87 12.91 0.38
N TYR A 170 22.58 11.63 0.11
CA TYR A 170 22.51 10.58 1.13
C TYR A 170 23.86 10.40 1.85
N LEU A 171 24.97 10.30 1.12
CA LEU A 171 26.30 10.13 1.71
C LEU A 171 26.73 11.35 2.54
N ILE A 172 26.33 12.55 2.14
CA ILE A 172 26.64 13.78 2.87
C ILE A 172 25.75 13.91 4.12
N LYS A 173 24.44 13.68 4.00
CA LYS A 173 23.47 13.90 5.09
C LYS A 173 23.51 12.80 6.15
N GLU A 174 23.50 11.54 5.73
CA GLU A 174 23.39 10.40 6.65
C GLU A 174 24.75 9.96 7.20
N HIS A 175 25.79 10.02 6.38
CA HIS A 175 27.13 9.51 6.74
C HIS A 175 28.18 10.61 6.93
N GLN A 176 27.80 11.89 6.76
CA GLN A 176 28.69 13.06 6.95
C GLN A 176 30.01 12.93 6.18
N LEU A 177 29.99 12.29 5.01
CA LEU A 177 31.19 12.11 4.20
C LEU A 177 31.59 13.41 3.52
N SER A 178 32.87 13.75 3.62
CA SER A 178 33.46 14.85 2.83
C SER A 178 33.61 14.44 1.37
N ILE A 179 33.71 15.43 0.47
CA ILE A 179 33.90 15.19 -0.98
C ILE A 179 35.09 14.26 -1.26
N ASN A 180 36.18 14.39 -0.49
CA ASN A 180 37.36 13.52 -0.64
C ASN A 180 37.06 12.07 -0.27
N LYS A 181 36.28 11.84 0.80
CA LYS A 181 35.86 10.49 1.20
C LYS A 181 34.88 9.89 0.18
N ILE A 182 33.97 10.70 -0.35
CA ILE A 182 33.06 10.29 -1.44
C ILE A 182 33.87 9.91 -2.69
N ALA A 183 34.85 10.71 -3.09
CA ALA A 183 35.72 10.39 -4.22
C ALA A 183 36.53 9.09 -4.00
N SER A 184 37.05 8.86 -2.78
CA SER A 184 37.75 7.61 -2.45
C SER A 184 36.82 6.39 -2.47
N LEU A 185 35.58 6.55 -1.99
CA LEU A 185 34.57 5.48 -2.05
C LEU A 185 34.18 5.17 -3.49
N LEU A 186 33.94 6.18 -4.31
CA LEU A 186 33.58 5.98 -5.72
C LEU A 186 34.75 5.46 -6.54
N SER A 187 36.00 5.71 -6.13
CA SER A 187 37.20 5.14 -6.75
C SER A 187 37.21 3.61 -6.68
N SER A 188 36.83 3.03 -5.53
CA SER A 188 36.74 1.57 -5.39
C SER A 188 35.56 0.96 -6.15
N ILE A 189 34.52 1.73 -6.45
CA ILE A 189 33.32 1.26 -7.17
C ILE A 189 33.48 1.41 -8.69
N LEU A 190 34.01 2.56 -9.15
CA LEU A 190 34.09 2.91 -10.57
C LEU A 190 35.44 2.54 -11.20
N GLY A 191 36.44 2.19 -10.41
CA GLY A 191 37.80 1.88 -10.91
C GLY A 191 38.53 3.10 -11.49
N VAL A 192 38.16 4.31 -11.08
CA VAL A 192 38.74 5.58 -11.52
C VAL A 192 39.52 6.21 -10.38
N SER A 193 40.67 6.84 -10.67
CA SER A 193 41.50 7.45 -9.62
C SER A 193 40.71 8.49 -8.80
N THR A 194 40.99 8.50 -7.49
CA THR A 194 40.36 9.43 -6.54
C THR A 194 40.52 10.89 -6.94
N THR A 195 41.69 11.28 -7.46
CA THR A 195 41.98 12.65 -7.89
C THR A 195 41.12 13.08 -9.08
N THR A 196 40.93 12.18 -10.06
CA THR A 196 40.04 12.42 -11.20
C THR A 196 38.59 12.56 -10.75
N LEU A 197 38.10 11.65 -9.91
CA LEU A 197 36.73 11.71 -9.40
C LEU A 197 36.47 12.97 -8.58
N GLN A 198 37.40 13.34 -7.70
CA GLN A 198 37.31 14.57 -6.92
C GLN A 198 37.19 15.80 -7.83
N SER A 199 37.95 15.85 -8.93
CA SER A 199 37.90 16.95 -9.90
C SER A 199 36.55 17.08 -10.61
N TYR A 200 35.79 15.99 -10.76
CA TYR A 200 34.46 15.97 -11.38
C TYR A 200 33.34 16.21 -10.37
N ILE A 201 33.46 15.67 -9.15
CA ILE A 201 32.44 15.79 -8.10
C ILE A 201 32.39 17.22 -7.54
N ASN A 202 33.55 17.88 -7.38
CA ASN A 202 33.62 19.25 -6.86
C ASN A 202 32.70 20.23 -7.64
N PRO A 203 32.76 20.33 -8.97
CA PRO A 203 31.83 21.15 -9.75
C PRO A 203 30.35 20.76 -9.64
N MET A 204 30.04 19.50 -9.33
CA MET A 204 28.65 19.02 -9.23
C MET A 204 27.98 19.40 -7.90
N LEU A 205 28.77 19.53 -6.84
CA LEU A 205 28.30 19.84 -5.49
C LEU A 205 28.56 21.30 -5.08
N SER A 206 29.42 22.01 -5.81
CA SER A 206 29.66 23.44 -5.60
C SER A 206 28.72 24.28 -6.48
N LEU A 207 28.39 25.48 -6.03
CA LEU A 207 27.54 26.44 -6.76
C LEU A 207 28.20 27.03 -8.02
N ASN A 208 29.41 26.58 -8.38
CA ASN A 208 30.22 27.18 -9.43
C ASN A 208 30.17 26.35 -10.71
N THR A 209 29.23 26.72 -11.60
CA THR A 209 28.83 25.96 -12.79
C THR A 209 29.80 26.06 -13.98
N GLU A 210 30.80 26.96 -13.94
CA GLU A 210 31.72 27.22 -15.07
C GLU A 210 33.04 26.44 -15.02
N SER A 211 33.08 25.27 -14.39
CA SER A 211 34.28 24.43 -14.38
C SER A 211 34.41 23.60 -15.66
N LYS A 212 35.59 23.60 -16.31
CA LYS A 212 35.93 22.68 -17.42
C LYS A 212 35.67 21.21 -17.10
N ASN A 213 35.73 20.86 -15.82
CA ASN A 213 35.54 19.50 -15.33
C ASN A 213 34.09 19.15 -14.99
N ALA A 214 33.15 20.10 -15.06
CA ALA A 214 31.74 19.84 -14.87
C ALA A 214 31.18 18.87 -15.93
N PRO A 215 30.11 18.13 -15.61
CA PRO A 215 29.32 17.41 -16.61
C PRO A 215 28.70 18.38 -17.61
N THR A 216 28.94 18.15 -18.90
CA THR A 216 28.23 18.85 -19.99
C THR A 216 26.83 18.28 -20.22
N GLU A 217 26.01 18.99 -20.99
CA GLU A 217 24.66 18.57 -21.37
C GLU A 217 24.60 17.17 -22.00
N LYS A 218 25.63 16.77 -22.77
CA LYS A 218 25.77 15.41 -23.30
C LYS A 218 25.71 14.33 -22.20
N HIS A 219 26.44 14.55 -21.09
CA HIS A 219 26.48 13.60 -19.97
C HIS A 219 25.14 13.55 -19.25
N ILE A 220 24.50 14.71 -19.07
CA ILE A 220 23.20 14.83 -18.41
C ILE A 220 22.13 14.10 -19.25
N ASN A 221 22.09 14.33 -20.55
CA ASN A 221 21.11 13.71 -21.45
C ASN A 221 21.26 12.18 -21.50
N LYS A 222 22.49 11.66 -21.57
CA LYS A 222 22.72 10.20 -21.54
C LYS A 222 22.33 9.59 -20.19
N ALA A 223 22.64 10.25 -19.07
CA ALA A 223 22.22 9.81 -17.74
C ALA A 223 20.68 9.76 -17.62
N MET A 224 19.99 10.81 -18.09
CA MET A 224 18.53 10.86 -18.08
C MET A 224 17.91 9.81 -19.00
N GLN A 225 18.52 9.51 -20.16
CA GLN A 225 18.06 8.42 -21.04
C GLN A 225 18.08 7.08 -20.32
N ILE A 226 19.18 6.73 -19.65
CA ILE A 226 19.32 5.48 -18.89
C ILE A 226 18.28 5.41 -17.78
N LEU A 227 18.13 6.49 -17.01
CA LEU A 227 17.20 6.54 -15.89
C LEU A 227 15.73 6.42 -16.35
N ARG A 228 15.39 6.97 -17.51
CA ARG A 228 14.07 6.80 -18.14
C ARG A 228 13.85 5.38 -18.65
N GLN A 229 14.87 4.74 -19.22
CA GLN A 229 14.77 3.34 -19.66
C GLN A 229 14.57 2.37 -18.50
N LEU A 230 14.96 2.77 -17.28
CA LEU A 230 14.73 2.04 -16.03
C LEU A 230 13.45 2.48 -15.29
N ASP A 231 12.59 3.29 -15.92
CA ASP A 231 11.35 3.84 -15.33
C ASP A 231 11.55 4.63 -14.02
N ILE A 232 12.77 5.16 -13.79
CA ILE A 232 13.09 5.95 -12.60
C ILE A 232 12.59 7.39 -12.79
N LYS A 233 11.55 7.76 -12.02
CA LYS A 233 11.03 9.13 -11.98
C LYS A 233 11.94 10.03 -11.16
N ILE A 234 12.70 10.88 -11.82
CA ILE A 234 13.53 11.90 -11.16
C ILE A 234 12.72 13.19 -11.03
N LYS A 235 12.60 13.71 -9.81
CA LYS A 235 12.09 15.07 -9.61
C LYS A 235 13.10 16.04 -10.21
N GLU A 236 12.73 16.73 -11.28
CA GLU A 236 13.50 17.87 -11.74
C GLU A 236 13.44 18.94 -10.65
N GLY A 237 14.54 19.07 -9.89
CA GLY A 237 14.74 20.19 -8.99
C GLY A 237 14.77 21.47 -9.82
N LYS A 238 13.95 22.44 -9.41
CA LYS A 238 14.05 23.83 -9.86
C LYS A 238 15.44 24.40 -9.58
#